data_AF-A0A2G9MKP2-F1
#
_entry.id   AF-A0A2G9MKP2-F1
#
_cell.length_a   1.000
_cell.length_b   1.000
_cell.length_c   1.000
_cell.angle_alpha   90.00
_cell.angle_beta   90.00
_cell.angle_gamma   90.00
#
_symmetry.space_group_name_H-M   'P 1'
#
loop_
_entity.id
_entity.type
_entity.pdbx_description
1 polymer ?
#
loop_
_entity_poly.entity_id
_entity_poly.type
_entity_poly.pdbx_seq_one_letter_code
_entity_poly.pdbx_strand_id
1 'polypeptide(L)'
;MVIGKKTKNIIFFYIIAIMIFTVSALAIKNLDLTNYPKPFVSKDILNSIIIVGENAKTGDMIGAINIATSLGPPFESGVIVLDTEIDNIKEQNIIIVGGPCVNTVAAEIMDYPAKCDQDFEPGKAKIKLFDTGSNVALLVAGYSVYDTTMACRILANYGDYGLAGSELEVAGSVLDDFIIKNVE
;
A
#
# COMPACT_ATOMS: atom_id res chain seq x y z
N MET A 1 54.91 -18.81 -20.09
CA MET A 1 53.76 -19.13 -20.98
C MET A 1 53.02 -17.84 -21.26
N VAL A 2 53.32 -17.18 -22.38
CA VAL A 2 52.78 -15.86 -22.73
C VAL A 2 51.37 -16.06 -23.25
N ILE A 3 50.37 -15.84 -22.39
CA ILE A 3 48.96 -15.80 -22.80
C ILE A 3 48.82 -14.61 -23.75
N GLY A 4 48.67 -14.92 -25.04
CA GLY A 4 48.65 -13.94 -26.13
C GLY A 4 47.60 -12.86 -25.92
N LYS A 5 47.95 -11.62 -26.23
CA LYS A 5 47.11 -10.40 -26.11
C LYS A 5 45.70 -10.56 -26.70
N LYS A 6 45.53 -11.47 -27.67
CA LYS A 6 44.26 -11.77 -28.36
C LYS A 6 43.24 -12.55 -27.50
N THR A 7 43.68 -13.46 -26.62
CA THR A 7 42.77 -14.25 -25.75
C THR A 7 42.29 -13.44 -24.53
N LYS A 8 43.09 -12.49 -24.03
CA LYS A 8 42.67 -11.57 -22.97
C LYS A 8 41.50 -10.68 -23.38
N ASN A 9 41.48 -10.20 -24.62
CA ASN A 9 40.40 -9.35 -25.12
C ASN A 9 39.07 -10.11 -25.29
N ILE A 10 39.11 -11.38 -25.71
CA ILE A 10 37.91 -12.20 -25.88
C ILE A 10 37.27 -12.53 -24.53
N ILE A 11 38.08 -12.86 -23.52
CA ILE A 11 37.60 -13.13 -22.16
C ILE A 11 37.01 -11.85 -21.53
N PHE A 12 37.62 -10.69 -21.77
CA PHE A 12 37.12 -9.41 -21.30
C PHE A 12 35.76 -9.02 -21.92
N PHE A 13 35.58 -9.24 -23.22
CA PHE A 13 34.28 -9.04 -23.88
C PHE A 13 33.20 -10.01 -23.38
N TYR A 14 33.55 -11.26 -23.07
CA TYR A 14 32.63 -12.22 -22.49
C TYR A 14 32.19 -11.84 -21.07
N ILE A 15 33.10 -11.35 -20.24
CA ILE A 15 32.78 -10.89 -18.88
C ILE A 15 31.88 -9.66 -18.90
N ILE A 16 32.10 -8.72 -19.84
CA ILE A 16 31.23 -7.56 -20.03
C ILE A 16 29.85 -7.97 -20.53
N ALA A 17 29.76 -8.89 -21.49
CA ALA A 17 28.49 -9.41 -21.98
C ALA A 17 27.71 -10.16 -20.89
N ILE A 18 28.39 -10.93 -20.04
CA ILE A 18 27.79 -11.60 -18.88
C ILE A 18 27.32 -10.59 -17.83
N MET A 19 28.10 -9.54 -17.52
CA MET A 19 27.66 -8.48 -16.60
C MET A 19 26.44 -7.72 -17.12
N ILE A 20 26.38 -7.43 -18.43
CA ILE A 20 25.23 -6.76 -19.05
C ILE A 20 24.00 -7.68 -19.05
N PHE A 21 24.19 -9.01 -19.13
CA PHE A 21 23.11 -9.99 -19.05
C PHE A 21 22.66 -10.28 -17.61
N THR A 22 23.50 -10.13 -16.59
CA THR A 22 23.09 -10.28 -15.17
C THR A 22 22.41 -9.03 -14.60
N VAL A 23 22.55 -7.88 -15.26
CA VAL A 23 21.80 -6.65 -14.88
C VAL A 23 20.40 -6.65 -15.51
N SER A 24 20.03 -7.66 -16.31
CA SER A 24 18.70 -7.75 -16.88
C SER A 24 17.64 -7.97 -15.79
N ALA A 25 16.91 -6.90 -15.50
CA ALA A 25 15.63 -6.85 -14.81
C ALA A 25 15.61 -7.06 -13.29
N LEU A 26 16.18 -6.13 -12.53
CA LEU A 26 15.32 -5.48 -11.54
C LEU A 26 14.55 -4.40 -12.30
N ALA A 27 13.37 -4.75 -12.81
CA ALA A 27 12.42 -3.72 -13.19
C ALA A 27 12.12 -2.91 -11.92
N ILE A 28 12.52 -1.64 -11.90
CA ILE A 28 12.17 -0.75 -10.80
C ILE A 28 10.67 -0.55 -10.89
N LYS A 29 9.92 -1.31 -10.08
CA LYS A 29 8.47 -1.13 -9.93
C LYS A 29 8.26 0.24 -9.32
N ASN A 30 7.84 1.20 -10.14
CA ASN A 30 7.61 2.55 -9.68
C ASN A 30 6.31 2.57 -8.87
N LEU A 31 6.44 2.58 -7.54
CA LEU A 31 5.32 2.70 -6.63
C LEU A 31 4.93 4.18 -6.53
N ASP A 32 3.86 4.54 -7.21
CA ASP A 32 3.36 5.91 -7.23
C ASP A 32 1.83 5.93 -7.18
N LEU A 33 1.30 6.68 -6.21
CA LEU A 33 -0.12 6.85 -5.95
C LEU A 33 -0.85 7.64 -7.04
N THR A 34 -0.14 8.29 -7.97
CA THR A 34 -0.74 8.79 -9.22
C THR A 34 -1.41 7.69 -10.04
N ASN A 35 -1.02 6.42 -9.83
CA ASN A 35 -1.60 5.27 -10.50
C ASN A 35 -2.80 4.66 -9.74
N TYR A 36 -3.09 5.14 -8.53
CA TYR A 36 -4.24 4.66 -7.76
C TYR A 36 -5.54 4.90 -8.56
N PRO A 37 -6.45 3.91 -8.68
CA PRO A 37 -6.58 2.71 -7.86
C PRO A 37 -5.83 1.45 -8.37
N LYS A 38 -5.04 1.53 -9.44
CA LYS A 38 -4.21 0.40 -9.87
C LYS A 38 -3.02 0.23 -8.91
N PRO A 39 -2.57 -1.00 -8.61
CA PRO A 39 -3.01 -2.30 -9.13
C PRO A 39 -4.16 -2.97 -8.35
N PHE A 40 -4.74 -2.27 -7.38
CA PHE A 40 -5.80 -2.79 -6.51
C PHE A 40 -7.13 -3.00 -7.23
N VAL A 41 -7.31 -2.37 -8.41
CA VAL A 41 -8.43 -2.60 -9.32
C VAL A 41 -7.92 -3.03 -10.69
N SER A 42 -8.53 -4.07 -11.26
CA SER A 42 -8.23 -4.60 -12.60
C SER A 42 -9.53 -4.81 -13.37
N LYS A 43 -9.67 -4.17 -14.54
CA LYS A 43 -10.89 -4.24 -15.37
C LYS A 43 -12.17 -3.95 -14.57
N ASP A 44 -12.10 -2.92 -13.70
CA ASP A 44 -13.20 -2.49 -12.82
C ASP A 44 -13.63 -3.53 -11.76
N ILE A 45 -12.84 -4.59 -11.58
CA ILE A 45 -13.01 -5.59 -10.52
C ILE A 45 -11.92 -5.36 -9.48
N LEU A 46 -12.29 -5.42 -8.20
CA LEU A 46 -11.32 -5.36 -7.12
C LEU A 46 -10.35 -6.55 -7.21
N ASN A 47 -9.06 -6.25 -7.27
CA ASN A 47 -7.96 -7.19 -7.42
C ASN A 47 -7.02 -7.11 -6.21
N SER A 48 -7.62 -6.97 -5.03
CA SER A 48 -6.93 -6.88 -3.75
C SER A 48 -7.77 -7.39 -2.61
N ILE A 49 -7.11 -7.88 -1.56
CA ILE A 49 -7.74 -8.10 -0.25
C ILE A 49 -7.48 -6.85 0.60
N ILE A 50 -8.49 -6.46 1.37
CA ILE A 50 -8.41 -5.41 2.37
C ILE A 50 -8.29 -6.10 3.73
N ILE A 51 -7.24 -5.78 4.48
CA ILE A 51 -6.90 -6.43 5.73
C ILE A 51 -7.12 -5.43 6.85
N VAL A 52 -7.98 -5.80 7.80
CA VAL A 52 -8.17 -5.06 9.05
C VAL A 52 -7.63 -5.86 10.22
N GLY A 53 -7.16 -5.19 11.26
CA GLY A 53 -6.70 -5.88 12.46
C GLY A 53 -7.83 -6.53 13.25
N GLU A 54 -7.63 -7.73 13.80
CA GLU A 54 -8.58 -8.39 14.70
C GLU A 54 -8.95 -7.49 15.90
N ASN A 55 -7.98 -6.70 16.38
CA ASN A 55 -8.14 -5.76 17.49
C ASN A 55 -8.38 -4.31 17.04
N ALA A 56 -8.61 -4.10 15.74
CA ALA A 56 -8.84 -2.78 15.17
C ALA A 56 -10.12 -2.15 15.74
N LYS A 57 -10.18 -0.82 15.75
CA LYS A 57 -11.36 -0.10 16.25
C LYS A 57 -12.38 0.06 15.13
N THR A 58 -13.62 0.37 15.49
CA THR A 58 -14.74 0.47 14.53
C THR A 58 -14.46 1.42 13.36
N GLY A 59 -13.71 2.51 13.58
CA GLY A 59 -13.35 3.44 12.50
C GLY A 59 -12.44 2.83 11.43
N ASP A 60 -11.56 1.90 11.79
CA ASP A 60 -10.71 1.18 10.83
C ASP A 60 -11.58 0.30 9.91
N MET A 61 -12.56 -0.42 10.49
CA MET A 61 -13.51 -1.23 9.74
C MET A 61 -14.39 -0.38 8.81
N ILE A 62 -14.90 0.76 9.28
CA ILE A 62 -15.68 1.69 8.44
C ILE A 62 -14.81 2.24 7.32
N GLY A 63 -13.55 2.60 7.61
CA GLY A 63 -12.59 3.06 6.63
C GLY A 63 -12.34 2.02 5.54
N ALA A 64 -12.12 0.76 5.92
CA ALA A 64 -11.97 -0.37 5.00
C ALA A 64 -13.19 -0.55 4.09
N ILE A 65 -14.40 -0.48 4.64
CA ILE A 65 -15.66 -0.57 3.87
C ILE A 65 -15.77 0.59 2.87
N ASN A 66 -15.43 1.81 3.27
CA ASN A 66 -15.45 2.97 2.38
C ASN A 66 -14.47 2.82 1.21
N ILE A 67 -13.26 2.31 1.48
CA ILE A 67 -12.29 2.00 0.41
C ILE A 67 -12.88 0.92 -0.50
N ALA A 68 -13.32 -0.21 0.05
CA ALA A 68 -13.89 -1.32 -0.72
C ALA A 68 -15.00 -0.86 -1.67
N THR A 69 -15.96 -0.10 -1.14
CA THR A 69 -17.11 0.40 -1.90
C THR A 69 -16.73 1.42 -2.96
N SER A 70 -15.70 2.25 -2.72
CA SER A 70 -15.21 3.22 -3.70
C SER A 70 -14.49 2.60 -4.89
N LEU A 71 -13.88 1.42 -4.71
CA LEU A 71 -13.07 0.77 -5.75
C LEU A 71 -13.91 -0.08 -6.73
N GLY A 72 -15.20 -0.27 -6.43
CA GLY A 72 -16.20 -0.75 -7.38
C GLY A 72 -16.65 -2.22 -7.20
N PRO A 73 -17.87 -2.57 -7.63
CA PRO A 73 -18.35 -3.95 -7.79
C PRO A 73 -17.89 -4.58 -9.13
N PRO A 74 -17.98 -5.91 -9.33
CA PRO A 74 -18.41 -6.94 -8.38
C PRO A 74 -17.29 -7.40 -7.45
N PHE A 75 -17.60 -7.52 -6.16
CA PHE A 75 -16.77 -8.22 -5.21
C PHE A 75 -16.92 -9.72 -5.46
N GLU A 76 -15.84 -10.42 -5.84
CA GLU A 76 -15.77 -11.82 -5.48
C GLU A 76 -15.66 -11.91 -3.95
N SER A 77 -16.36 -12.87 -3.34
CA SER A 77 -16.48 -13.00 -1.88
C SER A 77 -15.12 -12.90 -1.16
N GLY A 78 -15.07 -12.21 0.00
CA GLY A 78 -13.86 -12.17 0.84
C GLY A 78 -12.95 -10.95 0.65
N VAL A 79 -13.49 -9.82 0.22
CA VAL A 79 -12.73 -8.58 -0.02
C VAL A 79 -12.10 -8.00 1.24
N ILE A 80 -12.78 -8.11 2.38
CA ILE A 80 -12.27 -7.64 3.67
C ILE A 80 -12.07 -8.87 4.55
N VAL A 81 -10.86 -9.04 5.06
CA VAL A 81 -10.48 -10.14 5.97
C VAL A 81 -9.78 -9.59 7.21
N LEU A 82 -9.73 -10.37 8.27
CA LEU A 82 -8.91 -10.07 9.43
C LEU A 82 -7.44 -10.38 9.15
N ASP A 83 -6.54 -9.67 9.81
CA ASP A 83 -5.10 -9.93 9.81
C ASP A 83 -4.74 -11.35 10.30
N THR A 84 -5.62 -11.98 11.07
CA THR A 84 -5.50 -13.38 11.52
C THR A 84 -6.02 -14.41 10.53
N GLU A 85 -6.67 -14.00 9.44
CA GLU A 85 -7.24 -14.88 8.41
C GLU A 85 -6.34 -15.02 7.17
N ILE A 86 -5.19 -14.35 7.16
CA ILE A 86 -4.25 -14.34 6.04
C ILE A 86 -2.87 -14.83 6.47
N ASP A 87 -2.36 -15.85 5.77
CA ASP A 87 -1.05 -16.44 6.06
C ASP A 87 0.08 -15.83 5.19
N ASN A 88 -0.25 -15.33 4.00
CA ASN A 88 0.76 -14.88 3.03
C ASN A 88 0.37 -13.57 2.33
N ILE A 89 1.00 -12.48 2.78
CA ILE A 89 0.74 -11.12 2.30
C ILE A 89 1.34 -10.82 0.91
N LYS A 90 2.05 -11.78 0.30
CA LYS A 90 2.75 -11.62 -0.98
C LYS A 90 2.01 -12.23 -2.17
N GLU A 91 0.91 -12.95 -1.95
CA GLU A 91 0.20 -13.69 -3.01
C GLU A 91 -0.59 -12.77 -3.94
N GLN A 92 -1.06 -11.63 -3.43
CA GLN A 92 -1.86 -10.68 -4.17
C GLN A 92 -1.66 -9.25 -3.65
N ASN A 93 -2.26 -8.27 -4.34
CA ASN A 93 -2.26 -6.91 -3.83
C ASN A 93 -3.11 -6.84 -2.57
N ILE A 94 -2.66 -6.05 -1.61
CA ILE A 94 -3.34 -5.88 -0.33
C ILE A 94 -3.46 -4.42 0.05
N ILE A 95 -4.56 -4.07 0.71
CA ILE A 95 -4.74 -2.78 1.36
C ILE A 95 -4.86 -3.05 2.85
N ILE A 96 -3.93 -2.53 3.64
CA ILE A 96 -3.84 -2.77 5.06
C ILE A 96 -4.41 -1.55 5.76
N VAL A 97 -5.51 -1.71 6.50
CA VAL A 97 -6.16 -0.63 7.22
C VAL A 97 -5.89 -0.78 8.72
N GLY A 98 -5.38 0.28 9.32
CA GLY A 98 -4.95 0.32 10.71
C GLY A 98 -3.43 0.18 10.88
N GLY A 99 -2.92 0.78 11.95
CA GLY A 99 -1.49 0.75 12.28
C GLY A 99 -1.03 -0.56 12.89
N PRO A 100 0.30 -0.76 13.01
CA PRO A 100 0.91 -2.01 13.47
C PRO A 100 0.62 -2.33 14.96
N CYS A 101 0.05 -1.39 15.72
CA CYS A 101 -0.37 -1.64 17.09
C CYS A 101 -1.60 -2.56 17.19
N VAL A 102 -2.42 -2.62 16.14
CA VAL A 102 -3.69 -3.36 16.14
C VAL A 102 -3.84 -4.29 14.94
N ASN A 103 -2.89 -4.25 14.00
CA ASN A 103 -2.89 -5.04 12.76
C ASN A 103 -1.52 -5.71 12.58
N THR A 104 -1.46 -7.04 12.67
CA THR A 104 -0.21 -7.82 12.60
C THR A 104 0.43 -7.78 11.21
N VAL A 105 -0.38 -7.68 10.15
CA VAL A 105 0.10 -7.51 8.76
C VAL A 105 0.72 -6.12 8.57
N ALA A 106 0.16 -5.08 9.19
CA ALA A 106 0.80 -3.76 9.22
C ALA A 106 2.15 -3.82 9.96
N ALA A 107 2.25 -4.58 11.05
CA ALA A 107 3.52 -4.77 11.75
C ALA A 107 4.54 -5.50 10.88
N GLU A 108 4.14 -6.56 10.17
CA GLU A 108 5.01 -7.31 9.26
C GLU A 108 5.52 -6.43 8.10
N ILE A 109 4.64 -5.69 7.41
CA ILE A 109 5.04 -4.86 6.26
C ILE A 109 5.95 -3.70 6.67
N MET A 110 5.85 -3.25 7.92
CA MET A 110 6.69 -2.20 8.52
C MET A 110 7.95 -2.77 9.20
N ASP A 111 8.27 -4.04 8.99
CA ASP A 111 9.45 -4.73 9.57
C ASP A 111 9.49 -4.71 11.10
N TYR A 112 8.33 -4.99 11.72
CA TYR A 112 8.13 -5.13 13.17
C TYR A 112 8.77 -4.00 13.98
N PRO A 113 8.24 -2.77 13.86
CA PRO A 113 8.82 -1.60 14.52
C PRO A 113 8.92 -1.80 16.04
N ALA A 114 10.03 -1.38 16.63
CA ALA A 114 10.30 -1.56 18.07
C ALA A 114 9.22 -0.94 18.97
N LYS A 115 8.63 0.18 18.51
CA LYS A 115 7.35 0.69 19.02
C LYS A 115 6.41 0.83 17.84
N CYS A 116 5.22 0.27 17.96
CA CYS A 116 4.23 0.25 16.89
C CYS A 116 3.73 1.66 16.47
N ASP A 117 3.91 2.67 17.31
CA ASP A 117 3.51 4.05 17.05
C ASP A 117 4.68 4.97 16.66
N GLN A 118 5.93 4.47 16.57
CA GLN A 118 7.11 5.33 16.40
C GLN A 118 7.09 6.19 15.14
N ASP A 119 6.41 5.70 14.10
CA ASP A 119 6.31 6.36 12.80
C ASP A 119 5.02 7.18 12.65
N PHE A 120 4.22 7.33 13.71
CA PHE A 120 2.95 8.03 13.68
C PHE A 120 2.95 9.21 14.64
N GLU A 121 2.53 10.38 14.15
CA GLU A 121 2.41 11.59 14.95
C GLU A 121 0.93 11.90 15.22
N PRO A 122 0.59 12.43 16.42
CA PRO A 122 -0.79 12.80 16.73
C PRO A 122 -1.41 13.75 15.70
N GLY A 123 -2.63 13.44 15.25
CA GLY A 123 -3.36 14.23 14.25
C GLY A 123 -2.95 13.96 12.81
N LYS A 124 -2.14 12.90 12.58
CA LYS A 124 -1.64 12.54 11.26
C LYS A 124 -1.89 11.07 10.95
N ALA A 125 -2.01 10.81 9.65
CA ALA A 125 -2.04 9.48 9.07
C ALA A 125 -1.09 9.35 7.90
N LYS A 126 -0.73 8.11 7.60
CA LYS A 126 0.14 7.72 6.50
C LYS A 126 -0.62 6.84 5.52
N ILE A 127 -0.46 7.15 4.24
CA ILE A 127 -0.83 6.29 3.12
C ILE A 127 0.47 5.92 2.44
N LYS A 128 0.86 4.64 2.46
CA LYS A 128 2.19 4.23 1.99
C LYS A 128 2.14 2.96 1.16
N LEU A 129 2.78 3.00 -0.01
CA LEU A 129 2.99 1.85 -0.87
C LEU A 129 4.24 1.08 -0.45
N PHE A 130 4.12 -0.24 -0.41
CA PHE A 130 5.20 -1.18 -0.16
C PHE A 130 5.29 -2.20 -1.29
N ASP A 131 6.51 -2.53 -1.69
CA ASP A 131 6.75 -3.59 -2.66
C ASP A 131 6.79 -4.94 -1.94
N THR A 132 5.88 -5.84 -2.31
CA THR A 132 5.86 -7.24 -1.81
C THR A 132 6.43 -8.22 -2.83
N GLY A 133 7.17 -7.72 -3.83
CA GLY A 133 7.73 -8.45 -4.95
C GLY A 133 6.82 -8.35 -6.17
N SER A 134 6.10 -9.43 -6.48
CA SER A 134 5.17 -9.41 -7.61
C SER A 134 3.95 -8.50 -7.37
N ASN A 135 3.61 -8.26 -6.11
CA ASN A 135 2.41 -7.53 -5.69
C ASN A 135 2.73 -6.22 -4.98
N VAL A 136 1.69 -5.46 -4.63
CA VAL A 136 1.81 -4.18 -3.91
C VAL A 136 0.96 -4.22 -2.67
N ALA A 137 1.52 -3.76 -1.55
CA ALA A 137 0.77 -3.48 -0.34
C ALA A 137 0.56 -1.97 -0.20
N LEU A 138 -0.64 -1.55 0.19
CA LEU A 138 -0.97 -0.17 0.54
C LEU A 138 -1.33 -0.11 2.02
N LEU A 139 -0.47 0.51 2.83
CA LEU A 139 -0.77 0.80 4.22
C LEU A 139 -1.60 2.08 4.33
N VAL A 140 -2.65 2.04 5.14
CA VAL A 140 -3.52 3.16 5.48
C VAL A 140 -3.67 3.19 7.01
N ALA A 141 -2.87 4.03 7.67
CA ALA A 141 -2.77 4.01 9.12
C ALA A 141 -2.62 5.41 9.71
N GLY A 142 -3.42 5.73 10.71
CA GLY A 142 -3.34 6.95 11.51
C GLY A 142 -2.76 6.71 12.89
N TYR A 143 -2.30 7.78 13.54
CA TYR A 143 -1.96 7.74 14.97
C TYR A 143 -3.18 7.34 15.82
N SER A 144 -4.35 7.88 15.47
CA SER A 144 -5.62 7.52 16.06
C SER A 144 -6.61 6.96 15.03
N VAL A 145 -7.70 6.38 15.52
CA VAL A 145 -8.83 5.89 14.70
C VAL A 145 -9.40 7.01 13.82
N TYR A 146 -9.44 8.24 14.34
CA TYR A 146 -9.91 9.40 13.58
C TYR A 146 -8.98 9.71 12.41
N ASP A 147 -7.68 9.64 12.64
CA ASP A 147 -6.66 9.88 11.61
C ASP A 147 -6.71 8.79 10.52
N THR A 148 -6.84 7.52 10.92
CA THR A 148 -7.01 6.39 9.97
C THR A 148 -8.27 6.59 9.11
N THR A 149 -9.39 6.97 9.75
CA THR A 149 -10.66 7.19 9.05
C THR A 149 -10.54 8.31 8.01
N MET A 150 -9.82 9.37 8.33
CA MET A 150 -9.56 10.48 7.41
C MET A 150 -8.71 10.04 6.20
N ALA A 151 -7.63 9.28 6.42
CA ALA A 151 -6.84 8.72 5.33
C ALA A 151 -7.67 7.77 4.45
N CYS A 152 -8.50 6.91 5.04
CA CYS A 152 -9.41 6.05 4.30
C CYS A 152 -10.40 6.86 3.45
N ARG A 153 -10.90 7.99 3.96
CA ARG A 153 -11.79 8.88 3.20
C ARG A 153 -11.10 9.50 2.00
N ILE A 154 -9.83 9.92 2.13
CA ILE A 154 -9.06 10.44 1.00
C ILE A 154 -8.93 9.38 -0.10
N LEU A 155 -8.59 8.15 0.27
CA LEU A 155 -8.51 7.04 -0.69
C LEU A 155 -9.88 6.70 -1.29
N ALA A 156 -10.96 6.75 -0.51
CA ALA A 156 -12.30 6.49 -1.02
C ALA A 156 -12.81 7.57 -1.99
N ASN A 157 -12.29 8.79 -1.88
CA ASN A 157 -12.64 9.92 -2.75
C ASN A 157 -11.41 10.33 -3.59
N TYR A 158 -10.57 9.37 -3.98
CA TYR A 158 -9.29 9.63 -4.65
C TYR A 158 -9.41 10.49 -5.92
N GLY A 159 -10.56 10.48 -6.60
CA GLY A 159 -10.81 11.33 -7.77
C GLY A 159 -10.81 12.83 -7.46
N ASP A 160 -11.03 13.21 -6.20
CA ASP A 160 -11.04 14.61 -5.74
C ASP A 160 -9.65 15.10 -5.31
N TYR A 161 -8.65 14.20 -5.26
CA TYR A 161 -7.32 14.48 -4.72
C TYR A 161 -6.21 14.14 -5.72
N GLY A 162 -5.21 15.02 -5.83
CA GLY A 162 -3.99 14.74 -6.60
C GLY A 162 -3.02 13.86 -5.83
N LEU A 163 -3.33 12.57 -5.68
CA LEU A 163 -2.45 11.60 -5.00
C LEU A 163 -1.17 11.40 -5.81
N ALA A 164 0.01 11.51 -5.18
CA ALA A 164 1.29 11.35 -5.88
C ALA A 164 2.42 10.83 -4.97
N GLY A 165 3.37 10.12 -5.57
CA GLY A 165 4.51 9.54 -4.87
C GLY A 165 4.17 8.23 -4.15
N SER A 166 5.15 7.67 -3.44
CA SER A 166 5.02 6.37 -2.77
C SER A 166 4.47 6.45 -1.34
N GLU A 167 4.43 7.66 -0.75
CA GLU A 167 4.01 7.90 0.63
C GLU A 167 3.34 9.27 0.73
N LEU A 168 2.21 9.34 1.42
CA LEU A 168 1.48 10.57 1.74
C LEU A 168 1.31 10.69 3.24
N GLU A 169 1.48 11.91 3.74
CA GLU A 169 1.05 12.31 5.07
C GLU A 169 -0.29 13.03 4.95
N VAL A 170 -1.27 12.59 5.74
CA VAL A 170 -2.63 13.13 5.80
C VAL A 170 -2.80 13.77 7.16
N ALA A 171 -3.11 15.06 7.18
CA ALA A 171 -3.43 15.79 8.40
C ALA A 171 -4.66 16.68 8.17
N GLY A 172 -5.49 16.85 9.19
CA GLY A 172 -6.69 17.67 9.08
C GLY A 172 -7.56 17.61 10.33
N SER A 173 -8.33 18.67 10.54
CA SER A 173 -9.31 18.79 11.61
C SER A 173 -10.70 18.70 11.00
N VAL A 174 -11.21 17.48 10.80
CA VAL A 174 -12.64 17.15 10.62
C VAL A 174 -13.54 18.20 9.90
N LEU A 175 -13.94 17.86 8.66
CA LEU A 175 -15.24 18.16 8.01
C LEU A 175 -15.53 19.62 7.59
N ASP A 176 -15.02 20.04 6.43
CA ASP A 176 -15.49 21.29 5.82
C ASP A 176 -16.89 21.10 5.21
N ASP A 177 -17.85 21.74 5.91
CA ASP A 177 -19.19 22.17 5.53
C ASP A 177 -20.32 21.14 5.37
N PHE A 178 -21.01 20.88 6.48
CA PHE A 178 -22.41 20.44 6.44
C PHE A 178 -23.36 21.63 6.65
N ILE A 179 -24.17 21.94 5.63
CA ILE A 179 -25.35 22.80 5.78
C ILE A 179 -26.57 21.91 6.01
N ILE A 180 -27.05 21.85 7.25
CA ILE A 180 -28.31 21.22 7.62
C ILE A 180 -29.42 22.26 7.43
N LYS A 181 -30.38 21.98 6.53
CA LYS A 181 -31.63 22.75 6.44
C LYS A 181 -32.76 21.92 7.01
N ASN A 182 -33.57 22.54 7.87
CA ASN A 182 -34.84 21.94 8.29
C ASN A 182 -35.75 21.81 7.06
N VAL A 183 -36.31 20.63 6.88
CA VAL A 183 -37.52 20.43 6.07
C VAL A 183 -38.66 20.53 7.07
N GLU A 184 -39.61 21.42 6.77
CA GLU A 184 -40.68 21.92 7.66
C GLU A 184 -41.29 20.88 8.62
#